data_AF-A0A212F2S2-F1
#
_entry.id   AF-A0A212F2S2-F1
#
_cell.length_a   1.000
_cell.length_b   1.000
_cell.length_c   1.000
_cell.angle_alpha   90.00
_cell.angle_beta   90.00
_cell.angle_gamma   90.00
#
_symmetry.space_group_name_H-M   'P 1'
#
loop_
_entity.id
_entity.type
_entity.pdbx_description
1 polymer ?
#
loop_
_entity_poly.entity_id
_entity_poly.type
_entity_poly.pdbx_seq_one_letter_code
_entity_poly.pdbx_strand_id
1 'polypeptide(L)'
;MDPEKNKNDVTVDDILEILGPYGKYNIYNYILILFPVLLSGMYSSVYNFEAMDIRYRCSTPECEDPNVNFTVPHLEDGTPSKCLKYATFSNLTDTNDTCSPHYFDKSTEVECDSFMYFEEHSIVKE
;
A
#
# COMPACT_ATOMS: atom_id res chain seq x y z
N MET A 1 56.29 2.70 -30.48
CA MET A 1 56.71 4.09 -30.76
C MET A 1 55.54 4.97 -30.41
N ASP A 2 55.52 5.49 -29.19
CA ASP A 2 54.58 6.54 -28.83
C ASP A 2 55.04 7.85 -29.48
N PRO A 3 54.12 8.61 -30.11
CA PRO A 3 54.47 9.87 -30.75
C PRO A 3 54.95 10.89 -29.70
N GLU A 4 55.92 11.72 -30.08
CA GLU A 4 56.46 12.79 -29.26
C GLU A 4 55.35 13.82 -28.94
N LYS A 5 54.85 13.82 -27.70
CA LYS A 5 53.76 14.70 -27.25
C LYS A 5 54.27 16.15 -27.15
N ASN A 6 53.59 17.07 -27.83
CA ASN A 6 53.89 18.50 -27.76
C ASN A 6 53.60 19.00 -26.33
N LYS A 7 54.58 19.64 -25.68
CA LYS A 7 54.57 20.03 -24.25
C LYS A 7 53.40 20.93 -23.82
N ASN A 8 52.62 21.45 -24.75
CA ASN A 8 51.53 22.41 -24.49
C ASN A 8 50.13 21.81 -24.66
N ASP A 9 50.01 20.55 -25.08
CA ASP A 9 48.71 19.91 -25.29
C ASP A 9 48.33 19.11 -24.03
N VAL A 10 47.46 19.71 -23.22
CA VAL A 10 46.94 19.10 -21.99
C VAL A 10 45.85 18.12 -22.39
N THR A 11 46.15 16.83 -22.34
CA THR A 11 45.17 15.78 -22.67
C THR A 11 44.31 15.45 -21.45
N VAL A 12 43.10 14.94 -21.69
CA VAL A 12 42.14 14.59 -20.61
C VAL A 12 42.76 13.63 -19.58
N ASP A 13 43.62 12.71 -20.03
CA ASP A 13 44.35 11.80 -19.14
C ASP A 13 45.33 12.52 -18.19
N ASP A 14 45.98 13.61 -18.62
CA ASP A 14 46.87 14.39 -17.73
C ASP A 14 46.05 15.09 -16.64
N ILE A 15 44.86 15.58 -16.99
CA ILE A 15 43.94 16.23 -16.04
C ILE A 15 43.44 15.21 -15.02
N LEU A 16 43.13 13.98 -15.46
CA LEU A 16 42.73 12.88 -14.59
C LEU A 16 43.88 12.41 -13.68
N GLU A 17 45.12 12.42 -14.17
CA GLU A 17 46.31 12.11 -13.36
C GLU A 17 46.57 13.19 -12.30
N ILE A 18 46.38 14.48 -12.64
CA ILE A 18 46.49 15.63 -11.72
C ILE A 18 45.39 15.63 -10.66
N LEU A 19 44.16 15.28 -11.03
CA LEU A 19 43.02 15.17 -10.10
C LEU A 19 43.18 13.99 -9.13
N GLY A 20 44.03 13.01 -9.47
CA GLY A 20 44.38 11.86 -8.65
C GLY A 20 43.23 10.85 -8.47
N PRO A 21 43.53 9.61 -8.06
CA PRO A 21 42.50 8.61 -7.77
C PRO A 21 41.63 9.10 -6.61
N TYR A 22 40.33 9.34 -6.88
CA TYR A 22 39.25 9.54 -5.91
C TYR A 22 39.69 9.97 -4.49
N GLY A 23 39.91 11.27 -4.30
CA GLY A 23 40.28 11.82 -2.99
C GLY A 23 39.18 11.65 -1.93
N LYS A 24 39.59 11.65 -0.65
CA LYS A 24 38.70 11.55 0.53
C LYS A 24 37.55 12.57 0.52
N TYR A 25 37.80 13.76 -0.05
CA TYR A 25 36.82 14.83 -0.17
C TYR A 25 35.73 14.53 -1.21
N ASN A 26 36.07 13.86 -2.31
CA ASN A 26 35.10 13.43 -3.31
C ASN A 26 34.18 12.35 -2.74
N ILE A 27 34.72 11.40 -1.95
CA ILE A 27 33.91 10.40 -1.25
C ILE A 27 32.90 11.07 -0.30
N TYR A 28 33.35 12.05 0.49
CA TYR A 28 32.46 12.81 1.37
C TYR A 28 31.33 13.52 0.61
N ASN A 29 31.65 14.17 -0.51
CA ASN A 29 30.64 14.82 -1.35
C ASN A 29 29.67 13.82 -1.96
N TYR A 30 30.16 12.67 -2.43
CA TYR A 30 29.30 11.61 -2.95
C TYR A 30 28.35 11.08 -1.87
N ILE A 31 28.82 10.88 -0.64
CA ILE A 31 27.95 10.46 0.48
C ILE A 31 26.91 11.52 0.79
N LEU A 32 27.31 12.81 0.81
CA LEU A 32 26.39 13.94 1.04
C LEU A 32 25.31 14.05 -0.04
N ILE A 33 25.64 13.74 -1.29
CA ILE A 33 24.67 13.72 -2.41
C ILE A 33 23.83 12.44 -2.39
N LEU A 34 24.40 11.30 -2.00
CA LEU A 34 23.70 10.02 -1.92
C LEU A 34 22.66 10.02 -0.79
N PHE A 35 22.94 10.70 0.32
CA PHE A 35 22.07 10.75 1.49
C PHE A 35 20.63 11.23 1.18
N PRO A 36 20.38 12.40 0.54
CA PRO A 36 19.04 12.83 0.17
C PRO A 36 18.38 11.92 -0.88
N VAL A 37 19.16 11.31 -1.78
CA VAL A 37 18.65 10.36 -2.78
C VAL A 37 18.12 9.09 -2.10
N LEU A 38 18.85 8.57 -1.11
CA LEU A 38 18.40 7.42 -0.31
C LEU A 38 17.14 7.75 0.49
N LEU A 39 17.11 8.90 1.15
CA LEU A 39 15.93 9.34 1.90
C LEU A 39 14.70 9.48 1.01
N SER A 40 14.87 10.02 -0.21
CA SER A 40 13.78 10.09 -1.20
C SER A 40 13.29 8.70 -1.61
N GLY A 41 14.19 7.73 -1.83
CA GLY A 41 13.82 6.35 -2.12
C GLY A 41 13.11 5.65 -0.95
N MET A 42 13.55 5.90 0.28
CA MET A 42 12.92 5.38 1.48
C MET A 42 11.50 5.90 1.64
N TYR A 43 11.26 7.20 1.42
CA TYR A 43 9.92 7.79 1.50
C TYR A 43 8.94 7.10 0.53
N SER A 44 9.36 6.86 -0.71
CA SER A 44 8.57 6.11 -1.70
C SER A 44 8.26 4.68 -1.24
N SER A 45 9.16 4.07 -0.46
CA SER A 45 9.03 2.70 0.03
C SER A 45 8.04 2.59 1.20
N VAL A 46 7.83 3.67 1.97
CA VAL A 46 6.90 3.70 3.12
C VAL A 46 5.49 3.28 2.70
N TYR A 47 5.03 3.69 1.52
CA TYR A 47 3.72 3.30 1.00
C TYR A 47 3.53 1.78 0.92
N ASN A 48 4.58 1.01 0.62
CA ASN A 48 4.50 -0.46 0.58
C ASN A 48 4.23 -1.06 1.96
N PHE A 49 4.66 -0.38 3.03
CA PHE A 49 4.42 -0.81 4.41
C PHE A 49 3.10 -0.28 4.97
N GLU A 50 2.68 0.92 4.55
CA GLU A 50 1.40 1.52 4.97
C GLU A 50 0.19 0.91 4.25
N ALA A 51 0.35 0.49 2.99
CA ALA A 51 -0.70 -0.19 2.22
C ALA A 51 -0.89 -1.67 2.63
N MET A 52 -0.54 -2.01 3.87
CA MET A 52 -0.81 -3.34 4.42
C MET A 52 -2.31 -3.59 4.44
N ASP A 53 -2.68 -4.79 4.05
CA ASP A 53 -4.06 -5.22 3.95
C ASP A 53 -4.71 -5.30 5.34
N ILE A 54 -5.59 -4.33 5.62
CA ILE A 54 -6.35 -4.28 6.88
C ILE A 54 -7.54 -5.24 6.84
N ARG A 55 -7.97 -5.68 8.03
CA ARG A 55 -9.20 -6.46 8.15
C ARG A 55 -10.40 -5.51 8.07
N TYR A 56 -11.24 -5.71 7.07
CA TYR A 56 -12.52 -5.02 6.90
C TYR A 56 -13.56 -5.98 6.36
N ARG A 57 -14.83 -5.62 6.54
CA ARG A 57 -15.99 -6.32 5.98
C ARG A 57 -16.98 -5.31 5.40
N CYS A 58 -17.96 -5.78 4.67
CA CYS A 58 -19.04 -4.91 4.20
C CYS A 58 -19.92 -4.44 5.36
N SER A 59 -20.28 -3.15 5.33
CA SER A 59 -21.19 -2.57 6.30
C SER A 59 -22.62 -3.01 5.98
N THR A 60 -23.32 -3.48 7.01
CA THR A 60 -24.71 -3.91 6.92
C THR A 60 -25.51 -3.03 7.88
N PRO A 61 -26.13 -1.93 7.43
CA PRO A 61 -26.80 -0.99 8.33
C PRO A 61 -27.99 -1.62 9.07
N GLU A 62 -28.57 -2.68 8.50
CA GLU A 62 -29.64 -3.49 9.10
C GLU A 62 -29.19 -4.24 10.36
N CYS A 63 -27.88 -4.41 10.57
CA CYS A 63 -27.30 -5.17 11.67
C CYS A 63 -26.23 -4.33 12.40
N GLU A 64 -26.53 -3.91 13.62
CA GLU A 64 -25.59 -3.16 14.45
C GLU A 64 -24.42 -4.04 14.95
N ASP A 65 -24.63 -5.36 15.04
CA ASP A 65 -23.64 -6.29 15.55
C ASP A 65 -22.48 -6.59 14.57
N PRO A 66 -21.22 -6.54 15.05
CA PRO A 66 -20.04 -6.86 14.25
C PRO A 66 -19.90 -8.34 13.86
N ASN A 67 -20.64 -9.24 14.52
CA ASN A 67 -20.38 -10.69 14.48
C ASN A 67 -21.48 -11.51 13.77
N VAL A 68 -22.06 -10.93 12.72
CA VAL A 68 -23.17 -11.53 11.95
C VAL A 68 -22.68 -12.32 10.74
N ASN A 69 -22.31 -13.59 10.96
CA ASN A 69 -21.73 -14.48 9.93
C ASN A 69 -22.64 -14.76 8.72
N PHE A 70 -23.94 -14.46 8.81
CA PHE A 70 -24.92 -14.72 7.74
C PHE A 70 -25.08 -13.57 6.74
N THR A 71 -24.38 -12.45 6.95
CA THR A 71 -24.50 -11.24 6.11
C THR A 71 -23.45 -11.20 4.99
N VAL A 72 -22.32 -11.87 5.17
CA VAL A 72 -21.20 -11.89 4.23
C VAL A 72 -20.70 -13.31 3.98
N PRO A 73 -20.30 -13.64 2.74
CA PRO A 73 -19.62 -14.89 2.45
C PRO A 73 -18.26 -14.93 3.14
N HIS A 74 -17.81 -16.12 3.51
CA HIS A 74 -16.51 -16.34 4.16
C HIS A 74 -15.62 -17.21 3.26
N LEU A 75 -14.33 -16.91 3.22
CA LEU A 75 -13.33 -17.71 2.53
C LEU A 75 -13.04 -19.00 3.32
N GLU A 76 -12.29 -19.93 2.72
CA GLU A 76 -11.92 -21.21 3.33
C GLU A 76 -11.16 -21.05 4.65
N ASP A 77 -10.44 -19.92 4.81
CA ASP A 77 -9.69 -19.57 6.03
C ASP A 77 -10.58 -18.95 7.14
N GLY A 78 -11.90 -18.89 6.93
CA GLY A 78 -12.85 -18.31 7.89
C GLY A 78 -12.85 -16.78 7.93
N THR A 79 -12.16 -16.12 7.01
CA THR A 79 -12.16 -14.66 6.86
C THR A 79 -13.37 -14.19 6.07
N PRO A 80 -14.05 -13.09 6.46
CA PRO A 80 -15.15 -12.56 5.69
C PRO A 80 -14.65 -12.02 4.35
N SER A 81 -15.47 -12.19 3.31
CA SER A 81 -15.23 -11.57 2.01
C SER A 81 -15.27 -10.04 2.14
N LYS A 82 -14.38 -9.39 1.40
CA LYS A 82 -14.14 -7.94 1.53
C LYS A 82 -15.04 -7.11 0.64
N CYS A 83 -15.37 -7.62 -0.54
CA CYS A 83 -16.07 -6.85 -1.58
C CYS A 83 -17.51 -7.33 -1.80
N LEU A 84 -17.89 -8.46 -1.20
CA LEU A 84 -19.17 -9.11 -1.46
C LEU A 84 -19.96 -9.27 -0.15
N LYS A 85 -21.26 -9.02 -0.24
CA LYS A 85 -22.25 -9.30 0.80
C LYS A 85 -23.40 -10.11 0.22
N TYR A 86 -24.19 -10.76 1.07
CA TYR A 86 -25.40 -11.43 0.62
C TYR A 86 -26.52 -10.42 0.35
N ALA A 87 -27.30 -10.66 -0.70
CA ALA A 87 -28.45 -9.83 -1.02
C ALA A 87 -29.53 -9.96 0.07
N THR A 88 -30.21 -8.86 0.37
CA THR A 88 -31.39 -8.87 1.24
C THR A 88 -32.64 -9.16 0.42
N PHE A 89 -33.63 -9.83 1.00
CA PHE A 89 -34.92 -10.01 0.34
C PHE A 89 -35.67 -8.66 0.30
N SER A 90 -36.13 -8.25 -0.88
CA SER A 90 -36.78 -6.95 -1.14
C SER A 90 -38.12 -6.71 -0.43
N ASN A 91 -38.63 -7.68 0.35
CA ASN A 91 -39.89 -7.61 1.08
C ASN A 91 -39.72 -7.27 2.57
N LEU A 92 -38.59 -6.63 2.92
CA LEU A 92 -38.34 -6.10 4.24
C LEU A 92 -39.08 -4.76 4.38
N THR A 93 -40.25 -4.77 5.01
CA THR A 93 -40.85 -3.55 5.58
C THR A 93 -39.96 -3.09 6.74
N ASP A 94 -39.64 -1.79 6.80
CA ASP A 94 -38.89 -1.08 7.86
C ASP A 94 -39.37 -1.45 9.29
N THR A 95 -38.95 -2.60 9.79
CA THR A 95 -39.12 -3.02 11.18
C THR A 95 -37.73 -3.16 11.76
N ASN A 96 -37.46 -2.52 12.90
CA ASN A 96 -36.14 -2.46 13.57
C ASN A 96 -35.44 -3.83 13.85
N ASP A 97 -36.06 -4.96 13.51
CA ASP A 97 -35.52 -6.34 13.64
C ASP A 97 -35.29 -7.00 12.25
N THR A 98 -34.69 -6.28 11.30
CA THR A 98 -34.31 -6.83 9.97
C THR A 98 -33.02 -7.68 10.01
N CYS A 99 -32.29 -7.69 11.13
CA CYS A 99 -31.07 -8.48 11.31
C CYS A 99 -31.34 -9.95 11.68
N SER A 100 -31.92 -10.72 10.77
CA SER A 100 -32.15 -12.16 10.96
C SER A 100 -31.66 -12.97 9.77
N PRO A 101 -31.13 -14.20 9.96
CA PRO A 101 -30.66 -15.05 8.86
C PRO A 101 -31.70 -15.31 7.76
N HIS A 102 -33.00 -15.17 8.07
CA HIS A 102 -34.10 -15.35 7.12
C HIS A 102 -34.22 -14.24 6.08
N TYR A 103 -33.60 -13.09 6.33
CA TYR A 103 -33.68 -11.92 5.47
C TYR A 103 -32.55 -11.79 4.46
N PHE A 104 -31.55 -12.68 4.54
CA PHE A 104 -30.39 -12.69 3.67
C PHE A 104 -30.41 -13.93 2.76
N ASP A 105 -30.27 -13.71 1.45
CA ASP A 105 -30.13 -14.76 0.46
C ASP A 105 -28.66 -15.16 0.30
N LYS A 106 -28.30 -16.33 0.83
CA LYS A 106 -26.94 -16.89 0.72
C LYS A 106 -26.56 -17.32 -0.71
N SER A 107 -27.53 -17.35 -1.64
CA SER A 107 -27.31 -17.76 -3.02
C SER A 107 -26.92 -16.59 -3.92
N THR A 108 -27.18 -15.36 -3.47
CA THR A 108 -27.00 -14.15 -4.27
C THR A 108 -25.98 -13.25 -3.60
N GLU A 109 -24.82 -13.11 -4.24
CA GLU A 109 -23.74 -12.23 -3.81
C GLU A 109 -23.83 -10.89 -4.55
N VAL A 110 -23.73 -9.79 -3.81
CA VAL A 110 -23.78 -8.42 -4.34
C VAL A 110 -22.59 -7.61 -3.87
N GLU A 111 -22.19 -6.62 -4.66
CA GLU A 111 -21.11 -5.70 -4.30
C GLU A 111 -21.50 -4.81 -3.10
N CYS A 112 -20.49 -4.38 -2.35
CA CYS A 112 -20.68 -3.61 -1.13
C CYS A 112 -20.65 -2.11 -1.37
N ASP A 113 -21.68 -1.41 -0.88
CA ASP A 113 -21.79 0.05 -0.96
C ASP A 113 -20.92 0.78 0.05
N SER A 114 -20.69 0.16 1.22
CA SER A 114 -19.90 0.74 2.31
C SER A 114 -19.18 -0.35 3.11
N PHE A 115 -18.11 0.04 3.79
CA PHE A 115 -17.20 -0.86 4.49
C PHE A 115 -17.10 -0.52 5.97
N MET A 116 -16.92 -1.55 6.78
CA MET A 116 -16.67 -1.47 8.21
C MET A 116 -15.27 -2.03 8.48
N TYR A 117 -14.40 -1.18 9.02
CA TYR A 117 -13.03 -1.53 9.39
C TYR A 117 -13.00 -2.07 10.82
N PHE A 118 -12.34 -3.22 11.02
CA PHE A 118 -12.18 -3.80 12.36
C PHE A 118 -11.11 -3.07 13.19
N GLU A 119 -10.12 -2.48 12.52
CA GLU A 119 -9.05 -1.73 13.16
C GLU A 119 -9.49 -0.26 13.36
N GLU A 120 -9.26 0.29 14.55
CA GLU A 120 -9.63 1.69 14.84
C GLU A 120 -8.55 2.68 14.39
N HIS A 121 -7.29 2.25 14.35
CA HIS A 121 -6.14 3.08 13.98
C HIS A 121 -5.70 2.82 12.54
N SER A 122 -6.62 3.06 11.59
CA SER A 122 -6.30 2.98 10.16
C SER A 122 -6.53 4.33 9.49
N ILE A 123 -5.60 4.73 8.62
CA ILE A 123 -5.69 5.93 7.77
C ILE A 123 -6.97 5.97 6.93
N VAL A 124 -7.62 4.82 6.70
CA VAL A 124 -8.85 4.73 5.90
C VAL A 124 -10.10 5.04 6.73
N LYS A 125 -10.03 4.91 8.06
CA LYS A 125 -11.15 5.18 8.97
C LYS A 125 -11.18 6.64 9.45
N GLU A 126 -10.03 7.33 9.45
CA GLU A 126 -9.90 8.74 9.87
C GLU A 126 -10.35 9.76 8.82
#